data_AF-A0ABD3PAR4-F1
#
_entry.id   AF-A0ABD3PAR4-F1
#
_cell.length_a   1.000
_cell.length_b   1.000
_cell.length_c   1.000
_cell.angle_alpha   90.00
_cell.angle_beta   90.00
_cell.angle_gamma   90.00
#
_symmetry.space_group_name_H-M   'P 1'
#
loop_
_entity.id
_entity.type
_entity.pdbx_description
1 polymer ?
#
loop_
_entity_poly.entity_id
_entity_poly.type
_entity_poly.pdbx_seq_one_letter_code
_entity_poly.pdbx_strand_id
1 'polypeptide(L)'
;PTPDFYSDAEIDELESPMIVNSAKEEQQQISDLSQSMNISFDELQFATWLVSSRLFAIKISVDDPLAIRVLLPYLDMINHSLDDANAELHLIDPEKDDGEYFNHHSSDTSLGQYMTYASRINAASLIHMFPSPVRKTSLAWFAIRAVRPIKNGKEITISYGASGLETSAGLLMNYGFVPNQNKIDSLLVQKGGDGCIESLDRWKTTLDEDEAQLSVATGNMVNVLKLRIKLKRAYPRNM
;
A
#
# COMPACT_ATOMS: atom_id res chain seq x y z
N PRO A 1 5.17 -7.72 -9.71
CA PRO A 1 3.72 -7.43 -9.73
C PRO A 1 3.10 -8.01 -8.45
N THR A 2 1.82 -7.75 -8.21
CA THR A 2 1.05 -8.42 -7.15
C THR A 2 0.77 -9.89 -7.51
N PRO A 3 0.49 -10.77 -6.53
CA PRO A 3 0.34 -12.20 -6.76
C PRO A 3 -0.76 -12.62 -7.74
N ASP A 4 -1.75 -11.77 -8.01
CA ASP A 4 -2.77 -12.03 -9.04
C ASP A 4 -2.16 -12.14 -10.45
N PHE A 5 -0.98 -11.57 -10.71
CA PHE A 5 -0.24 -11.76 -11.97
C PHE A 5 0.69 -12.98 -11.97
N TYR A 6 0.77 -13.72 -10.88
CA TYR A 6 1.64 -14.89 -10.78
C TYR A 6 0.93 -16.09 -11.41
N SER A 7 1.70 -17.03 -11.96
CA SER A 7 1.18 -18.34 -12.32
C SER A 7 0.74 -19.13 -11.07
N ASP A 8 -0.17 -20.08 -11.23
CA ASP A 8 -0.63 -20.94 -10.13
C ASP A 8 0.53 -21.60 -9.38
N ALA A 9 1.56 -22.05 -10.11
CA ALA A 9 2.76 -22.63 -9.53
C ALA A 9 3.53 -21.61 -8.67
N GLU A 10 3.71 -20.37 -9.14
CA GLU A 10 4.37 -19.32 -8.36
C GLU A 10 3.54 -18.91 -7.12
N ILE A 11 2.21 -18.91 -7.21
CA ILE A 11 1.34 -18.69 -6.06
C ILE A 11 1.51 -19.82 -5.03
N ASP A 12 1.51 -21.07 -5.47
CA ASP A 12 1.68 -22.23 -4.59
C ASP A 12 3.04 -22.23 -3.87
N GLU A 13 4.07 -21.65 -4.49
CA GLU A 13 5.39 -21.46 -3.85
C GLU A 13 5.38 -20.41 -2.73
N LEU A 14 4.31 -19.61 -2.54
CA LEU A 14 4.17 -18.73 -1.37
C LEU A 14 4.02 -19.53 -0.07
N GLU A 15 3.50 -20.76 -0.14
CA GLU A 15 3.31 -21.74 0.94
C GLU A 15 2.50 -21.29 2.17
N SER A 16 2.16 -20.01 2.28
CA SER A 16 1.26 -19.47 3.31
C SER A 16 -0.19 -19.68 2.87
N PRO A 17 -0.99 -20.56 3.53
CA PRO A 17 -2.34 -20.87 3.09
C PRO A 17 -3.23 -19.63 2.98
N MET A 18 -3.10 -18.69 3.91
CA MET A 18 -3.84 -17.42 3.86
C MET A 18 -3.54 -16.64 2.58
N ILE A 19 -2.26 -16.44 2.25
CA ILE A 19 -1.85 -15.63 1.10
C ILE A 19 -2.17 -16.36 -0.21
N VAL A 20 -1.93 -17.67 -0.27
CA VAL A 20 -2.28 -18.52 -1.42
C VAL A 20 -3.78 -18.46 -1.69
N ASN A 21 -4.60 -18.65 -0.66
CA ASN A 21 -6.06 -18.62 -0.81
C ASN A 21 -6.54 -17.24 -1.23
N SER A 22 -6.03 -16.16 -0.62
CA SER A 22 -6.39 -14.79 -0.99
C SER A 22 -6.02 -14.46 -2.44
N ALA A 23 -4.83 -14.85 -2.91
CA ALA A 23 -4.41 -14.60 -4.29
C ALA A 23 -5.28 -15.36 -5.31
N LYS A 24 -5.58 -16.64 -5.03
CA LYS A 24 -6.45 -17.45 -5.90
C LYS A 24 -7.89 -16.97 -5.89
N GLU A 25 -8.40 -16.57 -4.73
CA GLU A 25 -9.73 -15.99 -4.60
C GLU A 25 -9.84 -14.68 -5.39
N GLU A 26 -8.84 -13.80 -5.31
CA GLU A 26 -8.79 -12.56 -6.08
C GLU A 26 -8.77 -12.83 -7.60
N GLN A 27 -7.93 -13.77 -8.08
CA GLN A 27 -7.93 -14.18 -9.49
C GLN A 27 -9.30 -14.72 -9.93
N GLN A 28 -9.96 -15.53 -9.09
CA GLN A 28 -11.29 -16.05 -9.39
C GLN A 28 -12.34 -14.95 -9.44
N GLN A 29 -12.33 -14.00 -8.50
CA GLN A 29 -13.25 -12.86 -8.47
C GLN A 29 -13.08 -11.97 -9.71
N ILE A 30 -11.84 -11.70 -10.13
CA ILE A 30 -11.55 -10.96 -11.37
C ILE A 30 -12.08 -11.73 -12.58
N SER A 31 -11.87 -13.05 -12.63
CA SER A 31 -12.39 -13.92 -13.70
C SER A 31 -13.92 -13.84 -13.78
N ASP A 32 -14.62 -14.05 -12.67
CA ASP A 32 -16.08 -14.03 -12.62
C ASP A 32 -16.64 -12.66 -13.04
N LEU A 33 -16.02 -11.58 -12.56
CA LEU A 33 -16.43 -10.23 -12.90
C LEU A 33 -16.18 -9.92 -14.39
N SER A 34 -15.04 -10.35 -14.93
CA SER A 34 -14.69 -10.18 -16.36
C SER A 34 -15.74 -10.83 -17.27
N GLN A 35 -16.18 -12.04 -16.93
CA GLN A 35 -17.23 -12.75 -17.66
C GLN A 35 -18.59 -12.04 -17.55
N SER A 36 -18.94 -11.59 -16.35
CA SER A 36 -20.23 -10.92 -16.11
C SER A 36 -20.36 -9.56 -16.82
N MET A 37 -19.25 -8.84 -16.98
CA MET A 37 -19.21 -7.51 -17.59
C MET A 37 -18.82 -7.53 -19.07
N ASN A 38 -18.45 -8.70 -19.62
CA ASN A 38 -17.90 -8.85 -20.96
C ASN A 38 -16.68 -7.93 -21.21
N ILE A 39 -15.77 -7.89 -20.23
CA ILE A 39 -14.47 -7.19 -20.29
C ILE A 39 -13.38 -8.26 -20.33
N SER A 40 -12.26 -8.01 -21.00
CA SER A 40 -11.15 -8.98 -21.00
C SER A 40 -10.57 -9.16 -19.60
N PHE A 41 -10.17 -10.38 -19.26
CA PHE A 41 -9.57 -10.67 -17.96
C PHE A 41 -8.34 -9.78 -17.70
N ASP A 42 -7.44 -9.68 -18.66
CA ASP A 42 -6.20 -8.89 -18.54
C ASP A 42 -6.46 -7.40 -18.28
N GLU A 43 -7.47 -6.82 -18.94
CA GLU A 43 -7.84 -5.41 -18.74
C GLU A 43 -8.43 -5.17 -17.34
N LEU A 44 -9.30 -6.06 -16.89
CA LEU A 44 -9.91 -5.96 -15.56
C LEU A 44 -8.88 -6.24 -14.45
N GLN A 45 -7.99 -7.20 -14.65
CA GLN A 45 -6.86 -7.48 -13.75
C GLN A 45 -5.96 -6.26 -13.65
N PHE A 46 -5.55 -5.67 -14.78
CA PHE A 46 -4.74 -4.46 -14.80
C PHE A 46 -5.42 -3.29 -14.10
N ALA A 47 -6.72 -3.07 -14.33
CA ALA A 47 -7.48 -2.03 -13.66
C ALA A 47 -7.58 -2.26 -12.14
N THR A 48 -7.80 -3.51 -11.73
CA THR A 48 -7.88 -3.91 -10.31
C THR A 48 -6.56 -3.64 -9.61
N TRP A 49 -5.45 -4.06 -10.22
CA TRP A 49 -4.09 -3.77 -9.74
C TRP A 49 -3.77 -2.29 -9.67
N LEU A 50 -4.13 -1.52 -10.71
CA LEU A 50 -3.90 -0.09 -10.71
C LEU A 50 -4.63 0.58 -9.54
N VAL A 51 -5.89 0.20 -9.31
CA VAL A 51 -6.68 0.72 -8.20
C VAL A 51 -6.07 0.29 -6.86
N SER A 52 -5.82 -1.00 -6.63
CA SER A 52 -5.31 -1.50 -5.34
C SER A 52 -3.94 -0.94 -4.98
N SER A 53 -3.06 -0.76 -5.96
CA SER A 53 -1.68 -0.31 -5.74
C SER A 53 -1.48 1.20 -5.73
N ARG A 54 -2.42 1.99 -6.26
CA ARG A 54 -2.27 3.46 -6.41
C ARG A 54 -3.35 4.29 -5.72
N LEU A 55 -4.42 3.66 -5.20
CA LEU A 55 -5.45 4.41 -4.49
C LEU A 55 -4.94 4.94 -3.15
N PHE A 56 -5.43 6.12 -2.78
CA PHE A 56 -5.31 6.66 -1.44
C PHE A 56 -6.64 6.48 -0.70
N ALA A 57 -6.59 5.92 0.50
CA ALA A 57 -7.73 5.86 1.41
C ALA A 57 -7.67 7.06 2.37
N ILE A 58 -8.65 7.97 2.25
CA ILE A 58 -8.65 9.26 2.93
C ILE A 58 -9.88 9.34 3.83
N LYS A 59 -9.64 9.54 5.13
CA LYS A 59 -10.70 9.81 6.09
C LYS A 59 -10.96 11.31 6.13
N ILE A 60 -12.21 11.72 5.89
CA ILE A 60 -12.60 13.15 5.95
C ILE A 60 -12.63 13.64 7.40
N SER A 61 -13.01 12.76 8.33
CA SER A 61 -13.06 13.03 9.77
C SER A 61 -12.48 11.85 10.53
N VAL A 62 -11.93 12.13 11.72
CA VAL A 62 -11.42 11.10 12.63
C VAL A 62 -12.51 10.10 13.01
N ASP A 63 -13.74 10.59 13.14
CA ASP A 63 -14.92 9.81 13.55
C ASP A 63 -15.68 9.19 12.37
N ASP A 64 -15.28 9.47 11.12
CA ASP A 64 -15.97 8.90 9.96
C ASP A 64 -15.44 7.46 9.72
N PRO A 65 -16.29 6.43 9.84
CA PRO A 65 -15.89 5.07 9.49
C PRO A 65 -15.60 4.92 8.00
N LEU A 66 -16.08 5.83 7.15
CA LEU A 66 -15.92 5.78 5.72
C LEU A 66 -14.64 6.49 5.27
N ALA A 67 -13.72 5.72 4.68
CA ALA A 67 -12.61 6.28 3.93
C ALA A 67 -13.02 6.44 2.45
N ILE A 68 -12.82 7.63 1.89
CA ILE A 68 -12.92 7.84 0.45
C ILE A 68 -11.66 7.26 -0.20
N ARG A 69 -11.85 6.52 -1.30
CA ARG A 69 -10.76 6.01 -2.13
C ARG A 69 -10.60 6.90 -3.36
N VAL A 70 -9.41 7.44 -3.57
CA VAL A 70 -9.12 8.35 -4.70
C VAL A 70 -7.83 7.97 -5.41
N LEU A 71 -7.82 8.08 -6.73
CA LEU A 71 -6.60 8.11 -7.53
C LEU A 71 -6.17 9.58 -7.70
N LEU A 72 -4.95 9.88 -7.30
CA LEU A 72 -4.39 11.23 -7.31
C LEU A 72 -3.24 11.27 -8.32
N PRO A 73 -3.48 11.71 -9.57
CA PRO A 73 -2.42 11.81 -10.57
C PRO A 73 -1.22 12.59 -10.03
N TYR A 74 -0.01 12.14 -10.37
CA TYR A 74 1.29 12.63 -9.90
C TYR A 74 1.64 12.25 -8.46
N LEU A 75 0.68 12.25 -7.54
CA LEU A 75 0.93 11.86 -6.14
C LEU A 75 1.04 10.34 -6.00
N ASP A 76 0.38 9.60 -6.87
CA ASP A 76 0.42 8.13 -6.99
C ASP A 76 1.80 7.57 -7.38
N MET A 77 2.71 8.42 -7.85
CA MET A 77 4.10 8.06 -8.15
C MET A 77 5.01 7.99 -6.92
N ILE A 78 4.56 8.49 -5.76
CA ILE A 78 5.39 8.56 -4.56
C ILE A 78 5.56 7.18 -3.96
N ASN A 79 6.80 6.77 -3.74
CA ASN A 79 7.12 5.43 -3.25
C ASN A 79 6.91 5.26 -1.75
N HIS A 80 6.77 4.00 -1.36
CA HIS A 80 6.71 3.58 0.03
C HIS A 80 8.08 3.63 0.72
N SER A 81 8.12 4.09 1.96
CA SER A 81 9.21 3.78 2.90
C SER A 81 8.67 3.60 4.30
N LEU A 82 8.94 2.46 4.93
CA LEU A 82 8.47 2.18 6.29
C LEU A 82 9.33 2.90 7.34
N ASP A 83 10.66 2.83 7.21
CA ASP A 83 11.59 3.36 8.21
C ASP A 83 12.08 4.79 7.89
N ASP A 84 11.96 5.24 6.63
CA ASP A 84 12.47 6.53 6.16
C ASP A 84 11.40 7.31 5.38
N ALA A 85 10.11 7.16 5.72
CA ALA A 85 9.07 8.08 5.23
C ALA A 85 9.46 9.52 5.57
N ASN A 86 9.37 10.42 4.61
CA ASN A 86 9.76 11.82 4.79
C ASN A 86 8.66 12.81 4.39
N ALA A 87 7.54 12.30 3.89
CA ALA A 87 6.35 13.05 3.64
C ALA A 87 5.10 12.27 4.05
N GLU A 88 3.97 12.97 4.09
CA GLU A 88 2.65 12.40 4.33
C GLU A 88 1.60 13.13 3.49
N LEU A 89 0.49 12.45 3.19
CA LEU A 89 -0.65 13.02 2.46
C LEU A 89 -1.52 13.84 3.42
N HIS A 90 -1.83 15.07 3.02
CA HIS A 90 -2.72 15.98 3.72
C HIS A 90 -3.92 16.34 2.85
N LEU A 91 -5.08 16.42 3.49
CA LEU A 91 -6.29 17.04 2.95
C LEU A 91 -6.33 18.48 3.44
N ILE A 92 -6.34 19.44 2.51
CA ILE A 92 -6.46 20.86 2.82
C ILE A 92 -7.90 21.28 2.54
N ASP A 93 -8.57 21.77 3.58
CA ASP A 93 -9.93 22.32 3.51
C ASP A 93 -9.81 23.86 3.56
N PRO A 94 -9.87 24.57 2.41
CA PRO A 94 -9.60 26.00 2.35
C PRO A 94 -10.63 26.86 3.11
N GLU A 95 -11.75 26.28 3.54
CA GLU A 95 -12.72 26.99 4.39
C GLU A 95 -12.37 26.93 5.87
N LYS A 96 -11.60 25.92 6.30
CA LYS A 96 -11.18 25.71 7.69
C LYS A 96 -9.73 26.06 7.94
N ASP A 97 -8.90 25.81 6.94
CA ASP A 97 -7.49 26.14 6.94
C ASP A 97 -7.38 27.61 6.49
N ASP A 98 -7.09 28.48 7.45
CA ASP A 98 -7.07 29.96 7.40
C ASP A 98 -6.06 30.60 6.42
N GLY A 99 -5.62 29.87 5.41
CA GLY A 99 -4.67 30.34 4.40
C GLY A 99 -3.22 30.42 4.89
N GLU A 100 -2.91 30.08 6.15
CA GLU A 100 -1.52 29.97 6.62
C GLU A 100 -0.72 28.96 5.78
N TYR A 101 -1.38 27.91 5.27
CA TYR A 101 -0.75 26.85 4.46
C TYR A 101 -0.09 27.34 3.16
N PHE A 102 -0.58 28.42 2.55
CA PHE A 102 -0.04 28.93 1.29
C PHE A 102 0.92 30.11 1.48
N ASN A 103 0.98 30.71 2.67
CA ASN A 103 1.75 31.93 2.92
C ASN A 103 3.16 31.70 3.50
N HIS A 104 3.57 30.46 3.78
CA HIS A 104 4.95 30.14 4.15
C HIS A 104 5.92 30.07 2.95
N HIS A 105 5.85 31.05 2.04
CA HIS A 105 7.03 31.44 1.26
C HIS A 105 7.94 32.29 2.18
N SER A 106 8.60 31.65 3.14
CA SER A 106 9.51 32.36 4.04
C SER A 106 10.68 32.91 3.23
N SER A 107 10.90 34.21 3.36
CA SER A 107 12.13 34.93 3.02
C SER A 107 13.27 34.64 4.02
N ASP A 108 13.11 33.62 4.86
CA ASP A 108 14.05 33.26 5.91
C ASP A 108 14.80 31.99 5.51
N THR A 109 15.98 32.17 4.94
CA THR A 109 16.88 31.12 4.45
C THR A 109 17.53 30.28 5.56
N SER A 110 17.14 30.45 6.84
CA SER A 110 17.81 29.83 7.99
C SER A 110 17.07 28.65 8.63
N LEU A 111 15.78 28.44 8.34
CA LEU A 111 15.00 27.28 8.78
C LEU A 111 14.42 26.58 7.55
N GLY A 112 14.86 25.34 7.32
CA GLY A 112 14.70 24.59 6.08
C GLY A 112 13.31 24.71 5.44
N GLN A 113 13.30 25.13 4.17
CA GLN A 113 12.12 25.14 3.33
C GLN A 113 11.51 23.73 3.26
N TYR A 114 10.31 23.56 3.83
CA TYR A 114 9.50 22.37 3.61
C TYR A 114 8.82 22.54 2.25
N MET A 115 9.08 21.65 1.30
CA MET A 115 8.34 21.64 0.03
C MET A 115 6.94 21.08 0.26
N THR A 116 5.93 21.80 -0.22
CA THR A 116 4.54 21.36 -0.30
C THR A 116 4.15 21.27 -1.77
N TYR A 117 3.75 20.08 -2.23
CA TYR A 117 3.15 19.90 -3.55
C TYR A 117 1.65 19.70 -3.37
N ALA A 118 0.82 20.54 -3.99
CA ALA A 118 -0.64 20.45 -3.93
C ALA A 118 -1.22 20.15 -5.32
N SER A 119 -2.07 19.13 -5.40
CA SER A 119 -2.88 18.83 -6.58
C SER A 119 -4.31 19.28 -6.35
N ARG A 120 -4.85 20.03 -7.31
CA ARG A 120 -6.23 20.51 -7.26
C ARG A 120 -7.14 19.50 -7.92
N ILE A 121 -8.02 18.88 -7.14
CA ILE A 121 -9.10 18.05 -7.67
C ILE A 121 -10.41 18.79 -7.45
N ASN A 122 -11.21 18.94 -8.50
CA ASN A 122 -12.54 19.48 -8.34
C ASN A 122 -13.42 18.43 -7.65
N ALA A 123 -13.63 18.58 -6.33
CA ALA A 123 -14.42 17.66 -5.52
C ALA A 123 -15.89 17.52 -5.98
N ALA A 124 -16.36 18.37 -6.91
CA ALA A 124 -17.70 18.27 -7.50
C ALA A 124 -17.98 16.91 -8.17
N SER A 125 -16.97 16.20 -8.70
CA SER A 125 -17.15 14.88 -9.31
C SER A 125 -17.11 13.72 -8.30
N LEU A 126 -16.61 13.94 -7.08
CA LEU A 126 -16.55 12.92 -6.02
C LEU A 126 -17.89 12.75 -5.28
N ILE A 127 -18.73 13.79 -5.29
CA ILE A 127 -20.00 13.84 -4.55
C ILE A 127 -21.12 13.04 -5.26
N HIS A 128 -21.01 12.76 -6.57
CA HIS A 128 -22.04 12.04 -7.31
C HIS A 128 -22.21 10.55 -6.94
N MET A 129 -21.32 9.97 -6.13
CA MET A 129 -21.45 8.60 -5.61
C MET A 129 -22.23 8.47 -4.30
N PHE A 130 -22.61 9.59 -3.65
CA PHE A 130 -23.36 9.56 -2.39
C PHE A 130 -24.61 10.45 -2.47
N PRO A 131 -25.83 9.87 -2.38
CA PRO A 131 -27.07 10.64 -2.41
C PRO A 131 -27.27 11.29 -1.03
N SER A 132 -26.56 12.38 -0.77
CA SER A 132 -26.79 13.24 0.39
C SER A 132 -27.04 14.68 -0.05
N PRO A 133 -27.90 15.43 0.66
CA PRO A 133 -28.37 16.73 0.20
C PRO A 133 -27.19 17.71 0.08
N VAL A 134 -27.02 18.18 -1.16
CA VAL A 134 -26.13 19.23 -1.67
C VAL A 134 -25.60 20.17 -0.59
N ARG A 135 -24.45 19.82 -0.01
CA ARG A 135 -23.56 20.81 0.63
C ARG A 135 -22.81 21.53 -0.48
N LYS A 136 -22.60 22.84 -0.32
CA LYS A 136 -21.76 23.66 -1.21
C LYS A 136 -20.48 22.88 -1.53
N THR A 137 -20.09 22.86 -2.80
CA THR A 137 -18.84 22.26 -3.27
C THR A 137 -17.66 23.03 -2.68
N SER A 138 -17.26 22.71 -1.46
CA SER A 138 -15.99 23.18 -0.94
C SER A 138 -14.88 22.52 -1.77
N LEU A 139 -13.96 23.35 -2.26
CA LEU A 139 -12.81 22.88 -3.03
C LEU A 139 -11.86 22.20 -2.06
N ALA A 140 -11.86 20.87 -1.96
CA ALA A 140 -10.82 20.17 -1.22
C ALA A 140 -9.55 20.01 -2.06
N TRP A 141 -8.39 20.16 -1.44
CA TRP A 141 -7.08 19.98 -2.10
C TRP A 141 -6.33 18.83 -1.44
N PHE A 142 -5.60 18.06 -2.23
CA PHE A 142 -4.71 17.02 -1.72
C PHE A 142 -3.28 17.51 -1.86
N ALA A 143 -2.52 17.42 -0.78
CA ALA A 143 -1.13 17.86 -0.76
C ALA A 143 -0.23 16.81 -0.14
N ILE A 144 1.01 16.77 -0.60
CA ILE A 144 2.08 16.02 0.05
C ILE A 144 2.91 17.03 0.84
N ARG A 145 3.02 16.76 2.13
CA ARG A 145 3.76 17.59 3.08
C ARG A 145 4.98 16.84 3.57
N ALA A 146 6.14 17.47 3.46
CA ALA A 146 7.34 16.95 4.11
C ALA A 146 7.17 16.99 5.65
N VAL A 147 7.41 15.86 6.32
CA VAL A 147 7.37 15.77 7.79
C VAL A 147 8.72 16.06 8.45
N ARG A 148 9.77 16.20 7.63
CA ARG A 148 11.14 16.56 8.02
C ARG A 148 11.89 17.17 6.84
N PRO A 149 13.00 17.90 7.05
CA PRO A 149 13.80 18.44 5.95
C PRO A 149 14.28 17.36 4.98
N ILE A 150 14.03 17.57 3.68
CA ILE A 150 14.44 16.65 2.60
C ILE A 150 15.59 17.31 1.84
N LYS A 151 16.74 16.64 1.78
CA LYS A 151 17.91 17.14 1.05
C LYS A 151 17.63 17.13 -0.46
N ASN A 152 18.21 18.08 -1.19
CA ASN A 152 18.15 18.09 -2.64
C ASN A 152 18.68 16.75 -3.21
N GLY A 153 17.97 16.20 -4.19
CA GLY A 153 18.26 14.90 -4.81
C GLY A 153 17.83 13.68 -3.98
N LYS A 154 17.30 13.86 -2.76
CA LYS A 154 16.71 12.74 -2.00
C LYS A 154 15.26 12.52 -2.44
N GLU A 155 14.91 11.26 -2.64
CA GLU A 155 13.55 10.82 -2.97
C GLU A 155 12.53 11.20 -1.88
N ILE A 156 11.34 11.61 -2.31
CA ILE A 156 10.17 11.82 -1.44
C ILE A 156 9.46 10.49 -1.27
N THR A 157 9.20 10.08 -0.04
CA THR A 157 8.58 8.80 0.30
C THR A 157 7.52 8.97 1.37
N ILE A 158 6.49 8.12 1.32
CA ILE A 158 5.38 8.07 2.29
C ILE A 158 5.26 6.67 2.88
N SER A 159 4.54 6.53 3.99
CA SER A 159 4.10 5.21 4.46
C SER A 159 2.81 4.82 3.73
N TYR A 160 2.75 3.60 3.20
CA TYR A 160 1.57 3.06 2.53
C TYR A 160 0.66 2.38 3.56
N GLY A 161 -0.62 2.26 3.20
CA GLY A 161 -1.68 1.72 4.07
C GLY A 161 -2.30 2.77 4.98
N ALA A 162 -3.53 2.50 5.43
CA ALA A 162 -4.34 3.48 6.17
C ALA A 162 -3.75 3.90 7.52
N SER A 163 -2.88 3.07 8.11
CA SER A 163 -2.22 3.31 9.39
C SER A 163 -0.70 3.42 9.29
N GLY A 164 -0.14 3.21 8.09
CA GLY A 164 1.30 2.99 7.94
C GLY A 164 1.81 1.68 8.56
N LEU A 165 0.92 0.79 8.99
CA LEU A 165 1.24 -0.49 9.65
C LEU A 165 0.92 -1.69 8.75
N GLU A 166 1.29 -1.62 7.48
CA GLU A 166 1.10 -2.74 6.56
C GLU A 166 2.11 -3.86 6.82
N THR A 167 1.65 -5.11 6.78
CA THR A 167 2.52 -6.27 6.84
C THR A 167 3.19 -6.52 5.50
N SER A 168 4.29 -7.28 5.47
CA SER A 168 4.92 -7.68 4.21
C SER A 168 3.97 -8.49 3.32
N ALA A 169 3.03 -9.23 3.90
CA ALA A 169 1.99 -9.91 3.15
C ALA A 169 1.02 -8.89 2.52
N GLY A 170 0.54 -7.91 3.29
CA GLY A 170 -0.31 -6.83 2.77
C GLY A 170 0.39 -5.99 1.70
N LEU A 171 1.69 -5.70 1.89
CA LEU A 171 2.50 -4.99 0.91
C LEU A 171 2.68 -5.78 -0.38
N LEU A 172 2.89 -7.10 -0.27
CA LEU A 172 2.98 -7.97 -1.43
C LEU A 172 1.64 -8.02 -2.19
N MET A 173 0.54 -8.25 -1.46
CA MET A 173 -0.79 -8.40 -2.07
C MET A 173 -1.26 -7.12 -2.76
N ASN A 174 -1.04 -5.95 -2.16
CA ASN A 174 -1.56 -4.69 -2.70
C ASN A 174 -0.58 -3.95 -3.64
N TYR A 175 0.73 -4.12 -3.44
CA TYR A 175 1.74 -3.30 -4.14
C TYR A 175 2.83 -4.12 -4.84
N GLY A 176 2.86 -5.44 -4.67
CA GLY A 176 3.75 -6.32 -5.42
C GLY A 176 5.22 -6.28 -4.98
N PHE A 177 5.49 -5.92 -3.73
CA PHE A 177 6.85 -5.94 -3.18
C PHE A 177 6.90 -6.42 -1.72
N VAL A 178 8.06 -6.94 -1.34
CA VAL A 178 8.37 -7.32 0.05
C VAL A 178 9.57 -6.50 0.54
N PRO A 179 9.41 -5.60 1.52
CA PRO A 179 10.51 -4.77 2.01
C PRO A 179 11.55 -5.62 2.72
N ASN A 180 12.84 -5.24 2.72
CA ASN A 180 13.86 -6.05 3.40
C ASN A 180 13.65 -6.12 4.92
N GLN A 181 13.12 -5.05 5.52
CA GLN A 181 12.78 -4.97 6.94
C GLN A 181 11.33 -4.50 7.08
N ASN A 182 10.58 -5.14 7.99
CA ASN A 182 9.26 -4.69 8.39
C ASN A 182 8.99 -5.15 9.81
N LYS A 183 9.00 -4.22 10.77
CA LYS A 183 8.85 -4.52 12.20
C LYS A 183 7.44 -5.00 12.55
N ILE A 184 6.46 -4.74 11.67
CA ILE A 184 5.07 -5.14 11.85
C ILE A 184 4.90 -6.66 11.67
N ASP A 185 5.71 -7.29 10.81
CA ASP A 185 5.65 -8.74 10.58
C ASP A 185 5.81 -9.54 11.89
N SER A 186 6.78 -9.14 12.72
CA SER A 186 7.03 -9.78 14.02
C SER A 186 5.85 -9.63 14.98
N LEU A 187 5.15 -8.50 14.94
CA LEU A 187 3.97 -8.26 15.79
C LEU A 187 2.78 -9.10 15.35
N LEU A 188 2.61 -9.30 14.05
CA LEU A 188 1.50 -10.10 13.52
C LEU A 188 1.65 -11.58 13.89
N VAL A 189 2.86 -12.12 13.74
CA VAL A 189 3.17 -13.50 14.15
C VAL A 189 2.99 -13.71 15.65
N GLN A 190 3.39 -12.75 16.48
CA GLN A 190 3.21 -12.83 17.93
C GLN A 190 1.75 -12.80 18.38
N LYS A 191 0.87 -12.11 17.64
CA LYS A 191 -0.52 -11.92 18.05
C LYS A 191 -1.44 -13.10 17.71
N GLY A 192 -1.01 -14.04 16.86
CA GLY A 192 -1.71 -15.30 16.60
C GLY A 192 -3.20 -15.14 16.29
N GLY A 193 -3.54 -14.79 15.05
CA GLY A 193 -4.94 -14.72 14.58
C GLY A 193 -5.38 -15.98 13.84
N ASP A 194 -6.69 -16.11 13.61
CA ASP A 194 -7.26 -17.14 12.73
C ASP A 194 -6.59 -17.07 11.34
N GLY A 195 -6.03 -18.19 10.88
CA GLY A 195 -5.29 -18.27 9.62
C GLY A 195 -3.80 -17.92 9.70
N CYS A 196 -3.26 -17.60 10.88
CA CYS A 196 -1.81 -17.62 11.09
C CYS A 196 -1.27 -19.04 10.86
N ILE A 197 -0.03 -19.14 10.39
CA ILE A 197 0.64 -20.43 10.15
C ILE A 197 0.70 -21.19 11.48
N GLU A 198 -0.11 -22.25 11.59
CA GLU A 198 -0.20 -23.08 12.80
C GLU A 198 1.09 -23.83 13.08
N SER A 199 1.84 -24.17 12.02
CA SER A 199 3.13 -24.84 12.11
C SER A 199 3.97 -24.61 10.84
N LEU A 200 5.30 -24.56 11.01
CA LEU A 200 6.27 -24.57 9.91
C LEU A 200 6.46 -25.95 9.28
N ASP A 201 5.90 -27.03 9.85
CA ASP A 201 6.13 -28.42 9.40
C ASP A 201 5.61 -28.72 7.99
N ARG A 202 4.78 -27.83 7.43
CA ARG A 202 4.23 -27.97 6.07
C ARG A 202 5.03 -27.24 4.99
N TRP A 203 6.08 -26.54 5.34
CA TRP A 203 6.92 -25.81 4.38
C TRP A 203 7.84 -26.78 3.64
N LYS A 204 7.95 -26.65 2.32
CA LYS A 204 8.73 -27.61 1.51
C LYS A 204 10.24 -27.46 1.70
N THR A 205 10.69 -26.29 2.16
CA THR A 205 12.11 -25.96 2.36
C THR A 205 12.35 -25.36 3.73
N THR A 206 13.60 -25.37 4.15
CA THR A 206 14.12 -24.72 5.35
C THR A 206 14.37 -23.22 5.13
N LEU A 207 14.75 -22.49 6.19
CA LEU A 207 15.14 -21.08 6.07
C LEU A 207 16.42 -20.92 5.24
N ASP A 208 17.42 -21.75 5.51
CA ASP A 208 18.74 -21.68 4.89
C ASP A 208 18.65 -21.99 3.39
N GLU A 209 17.78 -22.94 3.00
CA GLU A 209 17.49 -23.24 1.60
C GLU A 209 16.84 -22.05 0.88
N ASP A 210 15.88 -21.37 1.49
CA ASP A 210 15.27 -20.18 0.87
C ASP A 210 16.25 -19.02 0.75
N GLU A 211 17.11 -18.81 1.75
CA GLU A 211 18.16 -17.78 1.71
C GLU A 211 19.18 -18.08 0.60
N ALA A 212 19.56 -19.34 0.43
CA ALA A 212 20.42 -19.76 -0.68
C ALA A 212 19.73 -19.55 -2.03
N GLN A 213 18.46 -19.93 -2.18
CA GLN A 213 17.68 -19.74 -3.39
C GLN A 213 17.50 -18.25 -3.72
N LEU A 214 17.29 -17.38 -2.73
CA LEU A 214 17.08 -15.95 -2.92
C LEU A 214 18.29 -15.29 -3.61
N SER A 215 19.50 -15.78 -3.35
CA SER A 215 20.74 -15.23 -3.94
C SER A 215 20.82 -15.39 -5.47
N VAL A 216 20.11 -16.37 -6.03
CA VAL A 216 20.09 -16.68 -7.46
C VAL A 216 18.71 -16.47 -8.11
N ALA A 217 17.70 -16.11 -7.31
CA ALA A 217 16.33 -15.95 -7.78
C ALA A 217 16.16 -14.71 -8.66
N THR A 218 15.22 -14.81 -9.62
CA THR A 218 14.85 -13.74 -10.53
C THR A 218 13.32 -13.63 -10.64
N GLY A 219 12.83 -12.49 -11.11
CA GLY A 219 11.39 -12.28 -11.33
C GLY A 219 10.57 -12.33 -10.03
N ASN A 220 9.37 -12.91 -10.09
CA ASN A 220 8.44 -12.95 -8.97
C ASN A 220 8.98 -13.79 -7.79
N MET A 221 9.83 -14.78 -8.07
CA MET A 221 10.42 -15.64 -7.04
C MET A 221 11.25 -14.87 -6.01
N VAL A 222 11.78 -13.69 -6.35
CA VAL A 222 12.45 -12.83 -5.38
C VAL A 222 11.49 -12.41 -4.26
N ASN A 223 10.27 -11.99 -4.60
CA ASN A 223 9.26 -11.59 -3.62
C ASN A 223 8.71 -12.79 -2.85
N VAL A 224 8.48 -13.92 -3.54
CA VAL A 224 8.08 -15.19 -2.91
C VAL A 224 9.08 -15.56 -1.81
N LEU A 225 10.36 -15.71 -2.16
CA LEU A 225 11.40 -16.11 -1.22
C LEU A 225 11.61 -15.08 -0.10
N LYS A 226 11.57 -13.78 -0.40
CA LYS A 226 11.65 -12.74 0.64
C LYS A 226 10.53 -12.86 1.68
N LEU A 227 9.30 -13.08 1.24
CA LEU A 227 8.16 -13.26 2.14
C LEU A 227 8.33 -14.53 2.98
N ARG A 228 8.69 -15.64 2.33
CA ARG A 228 8.93 -16.93 2.98
C ARG A 228 9.99 -16.84 4.08
N ILE A 229 11.15 -16.25 3.77
CA ILE A 229 12.24 -16.01 4.73
C ILE A 229 11.75 -15.18 5.91
N LYS A 230 10.98 -14.12 5.67
CA LYS A 230 10.44 -13.27 6.74
C LYS A 230 9.50 -14.03 7.66
N LEU A 231 8.56 -14.78 7.09
CA LEU A 231 7.64 -15.61 7.86
C LEU A 231 8.45 -16.62 8.68
N LYS A 232 9.32 -17.42 8.05
CA LYS A 232 10.18 -18.41 8.75
C LYS A 232 11.05 -17.80 9.86
N ARG A 233 11.56 -16.57 9.70
CA ARG A 233 12.34 -15.87 10.75
C ARG A 233 11.46 -15.37 11.88
N ALA A 234 10.24 -14.94 11.59
CA ALA A 234 9.31 -14.42 12.59
C ALA A 234 8.70 -15.54 13.46
N TYR A 235 8.60 -16.77 12.95
CA TYR A 235 8.18 -17.94 13.73
C TYR A 235 9.37 -18.53 14.50
N PRO A 236 9.37 -18.51 15.85
CA PRO A 236 10.42 -19.18 16.62
C PRO A 236 10.34 -20.70 16.37
N ARG A 237 11.46 -21.33 16.00
CA ARG A 237 11.57 -22.80 15.85
C ARG A 237 11.38 -23.60 17.16
N ASN A 238 11.07 -22.92 18.26
CA ASN A 238 11.08 -23.49 19.60
C ASN A 238 9.76 -23.17 20.33
N MET A 239 8.78 -24.04 20.18
CA MET A 239 7.91 -24.48 21.29
C MET A 239 7.77 -25.99 21.21
#